data_AF-A0A820XCM5-F1
#
_entry.id   AF-A0A820XCM5-F1
#
_cell.length_a   1.000
_cell.length_b   1.000
_cell.length_c   1.000
_cell.angle_alpha   90.00
_cell.angle_beta   90.00
_cell.angle_gamma   90.00
#
_symmetry.space_group_name_H-M   'P 1'
#
loop_
_entity.id
_entity.type
_entity.pdbx_description
1 polymer ?
#
loop_
_entity_poly.entity_id
_entity_poly.type
_entity_poly.pdbx_seq_one_letter_code
_entity_poly.pdbx_strand_id
1 'polypeptide(L)'
;MILLFTCSKKTWDVIKNIFGYISICTPDDCARQRALLHTLLQWSQRAQEHNIQYWIAYKTLLGYVQRDGLLPHALNLDILVMAQGTSHLAELCTLNFSSDYELKLHPQWFIVEKTKRSYFNQEGIDFVEPNARFINRKDHVHINIWPMYDYNPNQTRIEKNSQPMLTEYDKNYKWKSSPKEWTFPVAEMFIEWNQSMVPNKFKESSSSHL
;
A
#
# COMPACT_ATOMS: atom_id res chain seq x y z
N MET A 1 6.19 -8.90 4.81
CA MET A 1 4.79 -9.38 4.77
C MET A 1 4.13 -8.82 3.50
N ILE A 2 3.90 -9.68 2.50
CA ILE A 2 3.29 -9.31 1.20
C ILE A 2 1.83 -9.72 1.25
N LEU A 3 0.94 -8.88 0.73
CA LEU A 3 -0.46 -9.19 0.54
C LEU A 3 -0.73 -9.27 -0.96
N LEU A 4 -1.05 -10.46 -1.46
CA LEU A 4 -1.66 -10.64 -2.77
C LEU A 4 -3.17 -10.74 -2.54
N PHE A 5 -3.92 -9.76 -3.04
CA PHE A 5 -5.38 -9.78 -2.96
C PHE A 5 -5.95 -10.33 -4.27
N THR A 6 -6.66 -11.45 -4.21
CA THR A 6 -7.52 -11.89 -5.31
C THR A 6 -8.94 -11.42 -5.02
N CYS A 7 -9.51 -10.62 -5.92
CA CYS A 7 -10.83 -10.02 -5.72
C CYS A 7 -11.95 -10.95 -6.24
N SER A 8 -12.87 -11.36 -5.37
CA SER A 8 -14.13 -12.03 -5.76
C SER A 8 -15.35 -11.24 -5.28
N LYS A 9 -16.53 -11.44 -5.88
CA LYS A 9 -17.78 -10.76 -5.44
C LYS A 9 -18.11 -10.97 -3.95
N LYS A 10 -17.62 -12.04 -3.31
CA LYS A 10 -17.78 -12.32 -1.86
C LYS A 10 -17.01 -11.36 -0.94
N THR A 11 -16.06 -10.60 -1.47
CA THR A 11 -15.18 -9.70 -0.69
C THR A 11 -15.94 -8.52 -0.05
N TRP A 12 -17.06 -8.08 -0.62
CA TRP A 12 -17.81 -6.92 -0.14
C TRP A 12 -18.53 -7.12 1.20
N ASP A 13 -19.07 -8.31 1.46
CA ASP A 13 -19.78 -8.58 2.72
C ASP A 13 -18.81 -8.71 3.90
N VAL A 14 -17.59 -9.18 3.66
CA VAL A 14 -16.60 -9.28 4.74
C VAL A 14 -15.98 -7.93 5.07
N ILE A 15 -15.78 -7.08 4.06
CA ILE A 15 -15.42 -5.68 4.25
C ILE A 15 -16.44 -4.97 5.17
N LYS A 16 -17.76 -5.19 4.97
CA LYS A 16 -18.81 -4.65 5.87
C LYS A 16 -18.72 -5.17 7.31
N ASN A 17 -18.38 -6.44 7.51
CA ASN A 17 -18.24 -7.00 8.86
C ASN A 17 -16.99 -6.48 9.60
N ILE A 18 -15.89 -6.23 8.90
CA ILE A 18 -14.71 -5.55 9.48
C ILE A 18 -15.05 -4.10 9.84
N PHE A 19 -15.90 -3.45 9.05
CA PHE A 19 -16.31 -2.07 9.29
C PHE A 19 -17.11 -1.84 10.57
N GLY A 20 -17.64 -2.89 11.23
CA GLY A 20 -18.31 -2.77 12.52
C GLY A 20 -17.40 -2.33 13.67
N TYR A 21 -16.07 -2.48 13.51
CA TYR A 21 -15.08 -2.27 14.58
C TYR A 21 -14.00 -1.24 14.27
N ILE A 22 -14.22 -0.38 13.26
CA ILE A 22 -13.28 0.72 13.04
C ILE A 22 -13.28 1.63 14.25
N SER A 23 -12.11 1.84 14.83
CA SER A 23 -11.92 2.89 15.82
C SER A 23 -12.11 4.24 15.12
N ILE A 24 -13.13 4.97 15.55
CA ILE A 24 -13.48 6.29 15.04
C ILE A 24 -13.00 7.32 16.07
N CYS A 25 -12.21 8.30 15.64
CA CYS A 25 -11.85 9.47 16.43
C CYS A 25 -12.71 10.68 16.03
N THR A 26 -13.07 10.80 14.75
CA THR A 26 -13.97 11.82 14.21
C THR A 26 -15.04 11.20 13.32
N PRO A 27 -16.24 11.80 13.17
CA PRO A 27 -17.31 11.25 12.33
C PRO A 27 -16.88 10.91 10.89
N ASP A 28 -15.91 11.64 10.35
CA ASP A 28 -15.43 11.47 8.97
C ASP A 28 -14.44 10.32 8.79
N ASP A 29 -13.90 9.76 9.89
CA ASP A 29 -12.88 8.70 9.83
C ASP A 29 -13.41 7.46 9.13
N CYS A 30 -14.68 7.10 9.35
CA CYS A 30 -15.28 5.92 8.74
C CYS A 30 -15.40 6.06 7.21
N ALA A 31 -15.88 7.21 6.74
CA ALA A 31 -15.99 7.49 5.30
C ALA A 31 -14.60 7.51 4.64
N ARG A 32 -13.63 8.19 5.26
CA ARG A 32 -12.26 8.26 4.77
C ARG A 32 -11.56 6.90 4.72
N GLN A 33 -11.65 6.10 5.78
CA GLN A 33 -11.06 4.77 5.80
C GLN A 33 -11.70 3.82 4.77
N ARG A 34 -13.02 3.92 4.57
CA ARG A 34 -13.70 3.18 3.49
C ARG A 34 -13.16 3.57 2.12
N ALA A 35 -12.99 4.86 1.85
CA ALA A 35 -12.41 5.34 0.61
C ALA A 35 -10.98 4.79 0.42
N LEU A 36 -10.12 4.89 1.44
CA LEU A 36 -8.74 4.38 1.39
C LEU A 36 -8.69 2.88 1.12
N LEU A 37 -9.49 2.07 1.83
CA LEU A 37 -9.53 0.61 1.61
C LEU A 37 -10.07 0.25 0.22
N HIS A 38 -11.05 1.02 -0.29
CA HIS A 38 -11.52 0.84 -1.66
C HIS A 38 -10.42 1.16 -2.68
N THR A 39 -9.68 2.25 -2.49
CA THR A 39 -8.54 2.60 -3.34
C THR A 39 -7.44 1.53 -3.27
N LEU A 40 -7.17 0.95 -2.09
CA LEU A 40 -6.25 -0.18 -1.95
C LEU A 40 -6.71 -1.38 -2.76
N LEU A 41 -7.99 -1.76 -2.64
CA LEU A 41 -8.55 -2.89 -3.39
C LEU A 41 -8.40 -2.69 -4.91
N GLN A 42 -8.67 -1.48 -5.39
CA GLN A 42 -8.55 -1.13 -6.81
C GLN A 42 -7.09 -1.16 -7.25
N TRP A 43 -6.17 -0.65 -6.43
CA TRP A 43 -4.73 -0.82 -6.69
C TRP A 43 -4.34 -2.29 -6.76
N SER A 44 -4.78 -3.13 -5.81
CA SER A 44 -4.42 -4.55 -5.78
C SER A 44 -4.84 -5.29 -7.04
N GLN A 45 -6.07 -5.04 -7.53
CA GLN A 45 -6.56 -5.61 -8.78
C GLN A 45 -5.65 -5.24 -9.95
N ARG A 46 -5.28 -3.97 -10.05
CA ARG A 46 -4.45 -3.48 -11.15
C ARG A 46 -3.01 -3.95 -11.05
N ALA A 47 -2.45 -3.98 -9.85
CA ALA A 47 -1.14 -4.54 -9.60
C ALA A 47 -1.11 -6.02 -10.01
N GLN A 48 -2.18 -6.78 -9.73
CA GLN A 48 -2.30 -8.15 -10.22
C GLN A 48 -2.39 -8.24 -11.75
N GLU A 49 -3.25 -7.43 -12.40
CA GLU A 49 -3.41 -7.39 -13.86
C GLU A 49 -2.08 -7.12 -14.59
N HIS A 50 -1.21 -6.32 -13.97
CA HIS A 50 0.08 -5.92 -14.53
C HIS A 50 1.29 -6.61 -13.87
N ASN A 51 1.07 -7.68 -13.09
CA ASN A 51 2.13 -8.44 -12.41
C ASN A 51 3.09 -7.59 -11.54
N ILE A 52 2.58 -6.53 -10.93
CA ILE A 52 3.31 -5.67 -10.00
C ILE A 52 3.24 -6.26 -8.60
N GLN A 53 4.38 -6.67 -8.09
CA GLN A 53 4.52 -7.06 -6.69
C GLN A 53 4.67 -5.82 -5.80
N TYR A 54 3.95 -5.80 -4.69
CA TYR A 54 4.01 -4.70 -3.73
C TYR A 54 3.83 -5.20 -2.28
N TRP A 55 4.24 -4.38 -1.32
CA TRP A 55 4.10 -4.64 0.13
C TRP A 55 3.36 -3.49 0.80
N ILE A 56 2.50 -3.76 1.78
CA ILE A 56 1.98 -2.69 2.64
C ILE A 56 3.08 -2.22 3.60
N ALA A 57 3.21 -0.91 3.80
CA ALA A 57 4.31 -0.30 4.52
C ALA A 57 3.88 0.72 5.58
N TYR A 58 4.87 1.15 6.38
CA TYR A 58 4.79 2.24 7.37
C TYR A 58 3.51 2.22 8.23
N LYS A 59 2.77 3.33 8.25
CA LYS A 59 1.58 3.52 9.08
C LYS A 59 0.42 2.64 8.63
N THR A 60 0.35 2.31 7.33
CA THR A 60 -0.64 1.36 6.83
C THR A 60 -0.40 -0.03 7.40
N LEU A 61 0.84 -0.50 7.37
CA LEU A 61 1.21 -1.78 7.97
C LEU A 61 0.98 -1.78 9.49
N LEU A 62 1.34 -0.70 10.17
CA LEU A 62 1.14 -0.54 11.61
C LEU A 62 -0.35 -0.64 11.98
N GLY A 63 -1.22 0.08 11.26
CA GLY A 63 -2.65 0.02 11.47
C GLY A 63 -3.19 -1.39 11.30
N TYR A 64 -2.73 -2.09 10.25
CA TYR A 64 -3.17 -3.45 9.95
C TYR A 64 -2.77 -4.41 11.08
N VAL A 65 -1.50 -4.41 11.49
CA VAL A 65 -1.00 -5.31 12.53
C VAL A 65 -1.61 -5.03 13.90
N GLN A 66 -1.83 -3.77 14.26
CA GLN A 66 -2.33 -3.42 15.60
C GLN A 66 -3.84 -3.58 15.75
N ARG A 67 -4.60 -3.48 14.65
CA ARG A 67 -6.06 -3.23 14.71
C ARG A 67 -6.87 -3.95 13.65
N ASP A 68 -6.25 -4.82 12.86
CA ASP A 68 -6.86 -5.48 11.69
C ASP A 68 -7.51 -4.49 10.71
N GLY A 69 -6.93 -3.29 10.57
CA GLY A 69 -7.53 -2.18 9.80
C GLY A 69 -6.59 -1.02 9.53
N LEU A 70 -7.13 0.19 9.33
CA LEU A 70 -6.33 1.40 9.17
C LEU A 70 -6.25 2.17 10.50
N LEU A 71 -5.24 3.04 10.62
CA LEU A 71 -5.23 4.02 11.71
C LEU A 71 -6.38 5.03 11.51
N PRO A 72 -7.08 5.45 12.58
CA PRO A 72 -8.24 6.34 12.49
C PRO A 72 -8.01 7.60 11.64
N HIS A 73 -6.86 8.23 11.87
CA HIS A 73 -6.43 9.48 11.24
C HIS A 73 -5.55 9.26 9.99
N ALA A 74 -5.55 8.06 9.40
CA ALA A 74 -4.87 7.84 8.14
C ALA A 74 -5.49 8.73 7.05
N LEU A 75 -4.65 9.45 6.30
CA LEU A 75 -5.04 10.32 5.20
C LEU A 75 -4.70 9.71 3.83
N ASN A 76 -3.77 8.78 3.82
CA ASN A 76 -3.29 8.04 2.67
C ASN A 76 -2.84 6.65 3.11
N LEU A 77 -2.47 5.83 2.13
CA LEU A 77 -1.84 4.54 2.35
C LEU A 77 -0.42 4.55 1.83
N ASP A 78 0.42 3.67 2.35
CA ASP A 78 1.78 3.48 1.88
C ASP A 78 2.00 2.03 1.46
N ILE A 79 2.56 1.85 0.27
CA ILE A 79 3.06 0.58 -0.21
C ILE A 79 4.50 0.72 -0.69
N LEU A 80 5.21 -0.39 -0.73
CA LEU A 80 6.52 -0.52 -1.37
C LEU A 80 6.38 -1.26 -2.68
N VAL A 81 7.18 -0.89 -3.67
CA VAL A 81 7.40 -1.63 -4.93
C VAL A 81 8.90 -1.68 -5.16
N MET A 82 9.41 -2.77 -5.74
CA MET A 82 10.82 -2.83 -6.13
C MET A 82 11.15 -1.67 -7.06
N ALA A 83 12.27 -0.99 -6.84
CA ALA A 83 12.65 0.19 -7.63
C ALA A 83 12.71 -0.12 -9.13
N GLN A 84 13.17 -1.32 -9.48
CA GLN A 84 13.20 -1.86 -10.85
C GLN A 84 11.80 -1.93 -11.49
N GLY A 85 10.74 -2.11 -10.70
CA GLY A 85 9.35 -2.09 -11.17
C GLY A 85 8.81 -0.68 -11.48
N THR A 86 9.53 0.39 -11.11
CA THR A 86 9.07 1.76 -11.35
C THR A 86 9.04 2.12 -12.83
N SER A 87 9.92 1.56 -13.66
CA SER A 87 9.85 1.75 -15.11
C SER A 87 8.55 1.21 -15.69
N HIS A 88 8.07 0.07 -15.17
CA HIS A 88 6.77 -0.47 -15.58
C HIS A 88 5.62 0.43 -15.14
N LEU A 89 5.69 1.03 -13.94
CA LEU A 89 4.73 2.07 -13.54
C LEU A 89 4.72 3.26 -14.50
N ALA A 90 5.89 3.66 -15.02
CA ALA A 90 6.00 4.73 -16.02
C ALA A 90 5.28 4.39 -17.32
N GLU A 91 5.41 3.15 -17.81
CA GLU A 91 4.66 2.67 -18.96
C GLU A 91 3.15 2.75 -18.70
N LEU A 92 2.69 2.30 -17.53
CA LEU A 92 1.27 2.33 -17.15
C LEU A 92 0.71 3.75 -17.04
N CYS A 93 1.52 4.74 -16.61
CA CYS A 93 1.11 6.15 -16.58
C CYS A 93 0.76 6.70 -17.97
N THR A 94 1.34 6.15 -19.05
CA THR A 94 1.04 6.58 -20.43
C THR A 94 -0.25 5.97 -20.96
N LEU A 95 -0.73 4.91 -20.31
CA LEU A 95 -1.98 4.24 -20.65
C LEU A 95 -3.14 4.95 -19.94
N ASN A 96 -4.30 5.02 -20.60
CA ASN A 96 -5.53 5.43 -19.93
C ASN A 96 -6.01 4.31 -19.01
N PHE A 97 -5.38 4.25 -17.83
CA PHE A 97 -5.46 3.15 -16.88
C PHE A 97 -6.87 2.96 -16.28
N SER A 98 -7.59 4.06 -16.08
CA SER A 98 -8.94 4.10 -15.54
C SER A 98 -9.57 5.48 -15.70
N SER A 99 -10.90 5.54 -15.84
CA SER A 99 -11.68 6.78 -15.72
C SER A 99 -11.73 7.30 -14.29
N ASP A 100 -11.58 6.42 -13.30
CA ASP A 100 -11.85 6.72 -11.88
C ASP A 100 -10.56 6.90 -11.10
N TYR A 101 -9.45 6.35 -11.61
CA TYR A 101 -8.15 6.37 -10.96
C TYR A 101 -7.07 6.97 -11.86
N GLU A 102 -6.08 7.56 -11.22
CA GLU A 102 -4.90 8.13 -11.85
C GLU A 102 -3.64 7.55 -11.21
N LEU A 103 -2.69 7.13 -12.04
CA LEU A 103 -1.34 6.82 -11.58
C LEU A 103 -0.45 8.01 -11.93
N LYS A 104 0.01 8.74 -10.92
CA LYS A 104 0.96 9.85 -11.08
C LYS A 104 2.36 9.40 -10.71
N LEU A 105 3.30 9.52 -11.65
CA LEU A 105 4.71 9.21 -11.43
C LEU A 105 5.52 10.50 -11.28
N HIS A 106 6.44 10.53 -10.30
CA HIS A 106 7.38 11.62 -10.15
C HIS A 106 8.34 11.65 -11.35
N PRO A 107 8.52 12.76 -12.09
CA PRO A 107 9.37 12.79 -13.29
C PRO A 107 10.82 12.37 -13.05
N GLN A 108 11.33 12.61 -11.84
CA GLN A 108 12.68 12.22 -11.39
C GLN A 108 12.70 10.94 -10.53
N TRP A 109 11.77 10.01 -10.71
CA TRP A 109 11.69 8.77 -9.94
C TRP A 109 12.98 7.93 -9.96
N PHE A 110 13.79 8.05 -11.03
CA PHE A 110 15.08 7.37 -11.20
C PHE A 110 16.22 7.98 -10.38
N ILE A 111 16.05 9.21 -9.86
CA ILE A 111 17.01 9.82 -8.95
C ILE A 111 16.79 9.24 -7.56
N VAL A 112 17.69 8.38 -7.12
CA VAL A 112 17.54 7.65 -5.84
C VAL A 112 17.57 8.60 -4.64
N GLU A 113 18.44 9.62 -4.69
CA GLU A 113 18.63 10.57 -3.61
C GLU A 113 17.57 11.68 -3.64
N LYS A 114 16.65 11.69 -2.66
CA LYS A 114 15.52 12.62 -2.66
C LYS A 114 15.90 14.11 -2.62
N THR A 115 17.01 14.47 -1.99
CA THR A 115 17.49 15.86 -1.89
C THR A 115 17.91 16.42 -3.25
N LYS A 116 18.13 15.54 -4.24
CA LYS A 116 18.41 15.91 -5.63
C LYS A 116 17.15 15.99 -6.50
N ARG A 117 15.97 15.69 -5.94
CA ARG A 117 14.69 15.83 -6.63
C ARG A 117 14.12 17.23 -6.44
N SER A 118 13.30 17.67 -7.38
CA SER A 118 12.60 18.95 -7.39
C SER A 118 11.10 18.73 -7.46
N TYR A 119 10.32 19.71 -7.01
CA TYR A 119 8.87 19.71 -7.20
C TYR A 119 8.51 20.02 -8.66
N PHE A 120 7.42 19.43 -9.15
CA PHE A 120 6.88 19.66 -10.50
C PHE A 120 5.42 20.13 -10.40
N ASN A 121 5.18 21.20 -9.63
CA ASN A 121 3.83 21.71 -9.34
C ASN A 121 3.05 22.08 -10.61
N GLN A 122 3.73 22.56 -11.66
CA GLN A 122 3.11 22.89 -12.95
C GLN A 122 2.56 21.66 -13.68
N GLU A 123 3.07 20.47 -13.37
CA GLU A 123 2.61 19.17 -13.89
C GLU A 123 1.62 18.49 -12.92
N GLY A 124 1.19 19.19 -11.87
CA GLY A 124 0.29 18.65 -10.85
C GLY A 124 0.95 17.57 -9.97
N ILE A 125 2.28 17.59 -9.87
CA ILE A 125 3.09 16.75 -8.97
C ILE A 125 3.58 17.62 -7.81
N ASP A 126 2.86 17.54 -6.71
CA ASP A 126 3.08 18.32 -5.48
C ASP A 126 3.95 17.60 -4.44
N PHE A 127 4.70 16.60 -4.88
CA PHE A 127 5.50 15.73 -4.02
C PHE A 127 6.88 15.50 -4.62
N VAL A 128 7.89 15.35 -3.77
CA VAL A 128 9.25 14.90 -4.15
C VAL A 128 9.46 13.41 -3.88
N GLU A 129 8.65 12.87 -2.98
CA GLU A 129 8.51 11.48 -2.62
C GLU A 129 7.04 11.23 -2.27
N PRO A 130 6.48 10.05 -2.56
CA PRO A 130 7.11 8.81 -3.05
C PRO A 130 7.50 8.82 -4.55
N ASN A 131 7.83 7.67 -5.15
CA ASN A 131 8.07 7.58 -6.60
C ASN A 131 6.79 7.78 -7.40
N ALA A 132 5.67 7.22 -6.94
CA ALA A 132 4.37 7.37 -7.59
C ALA A 132 3.23 7.47 -6.58
N ARG A 133 2.08 7.99 -7.03
CA ARG A 133 0.81 7.93 -6.30
C ARG A 133 -0.27 7.31 -7.17
N PHE A 134 -1.02 6.39 -6.58
CA PHE A 134 -2.29 5.91 -7.15
C PHE A 134 -3.44 6.66 -6.49
N ILE A 135 -4.19 7.44 -7.26
CA ILE A 135 -5.12 8.46 -6.77
C ILE A 135 -6.53 8.13 -7.26
N ASN A 136 -7.51 8.15 -6.35
CA ASN A 136 -8.92 8.18 -6.73
C ASN A 136 -9.31 9.60 -7.15
N ARG A 137 -9.80 9.77 -8.39
CA ARG A 137 -10.12 11.08 -8.95
C ARG A 137 -11.30 11.76 -8.25
N LYS A 138 -12.20 11.00 -7.62
CA LYS A 138 -13.45 11.52 -7.04
C LYS A 138 -13.24 12.21 -5.69
N ASP A 139 -12.45 11.60 -4.82
CA ASP A 139 -12.28 12.01 -3.42
C ASP A 139 -10.82 12.34 -3.06
N HIS A 140 -9.91 12.22 -4.03
CA HIS A 140 -8.48 12.51 -3.92
C HIS A 140 -7.74 11.69 -2.84
N VAL A 141 -8.34 10.61 -2.33
CA VAL A 141 -7.58 9.66 -1.51
C VAL A 141 -6.55 8.95 -2.39
N HIS A 142 -5.41 8.60 -1.80
CA HIS A 142 -4.30 8.04 -2.57
C HIS A 142 -3.47 7.04 -1.78
N ILE A 143 -2.73 6.26 -2.56
CA ILE A 143 -1.68 5.35 -2.10
C ILE A 143 -0.35 5.93 -2.55
N ASN A 144 0.57 6.12 -1.61
CA ASN A 144 1.97 6.42 -1.88
C ASN A 144 2.72 5.12 -2.24
N ILE A 145 3.42 5.14 -3.37
CA ILE A 145 4.15 3.98 -3.90
C ILE A 145 5.65 4.24 -3.76
N TRP A 146 6.20 3.75 -2.65
CA TRP A 146 7.59 3.95 -2.26
C TRP A 146 8.51 2.93 -2.97
N PRO A 147 9.69 3.36 -3.43
CA PRO A 147 10.66 2.43 -3.99
C PRO A 147 11.38 1.64 -2.89
N MET A 148 11.63 0.37 -3.17
CA MET A 148 12.50 -0.49 -2.39
C MET A 148 13.67 -0.95 -3.27
N TYR A 149 14.89 -0.77 -2.79
CA TYR A 149 16.12 -1.06 -3.53
C TYR A 149 16.73 -2.37 -3.03
N ASP A 150 17.40 -3.12 -3.90
CA ASP A 150 18.21 -4.30 -3.55
C ASP A 150 19.68 -3.93 -3.24
N TYR A 151 19.96 -2.63 -3.11
CA TYR A 151 21.26 -2.09 -2.73
C TYR A 151 21.08 -0.87 -1.82
N ASN A 152 22.10 -0.55 -1.03
CA ASN A 152 22.14 0.68 -0.24
C ASN A 152 22.98 1.75 -0.98
N PRO A 153 22.40 2.89 -1.36
CA PRO A 153 23.11 3.93 -2.14
C PRO A 153 24.30 4.56 -1.41
N ASN A 154 24.33 4.49 -0.08
CA ASN A 154 25.44 5.02 0.73
C ASN A 154 26.54 3.98 0.98
N GLN A 155 26.34 2.72 0.60
CA GLN A 155 27.37 1.68 0.75
C GLN A 155 28.22 1.61 -0.52
N THR A 156 29.51 1.93 -0.38
CA THR A 156 30.47 1.91 -1.50
C THR A 156 31.02 0.52 -1.81
N ARG A 157 30.79 -0.46 -0.92
CA ARG A 157 31.21 -1.87 -1.10
C ARG A 157 30.08 -2.80 -0.68
N ILE A 158 29.65 -3.65 -1.61
CA ILE A 158 28.83 -4.82 -1.31
C ILE A 158 29.79 -5.90 -0.84
N GLU A 159 29.64 -6.38 0.39
CA GLU A 159 30.45 -7.51 0.86
C GLU A 159 30.14 -8.74 0.00
N LYS A 160 31.18 -9.40 -0.52
CA LYS A 160 31.04 -10.52 -1.48
C LYS A 160 30.18 -11.70 -0.99
N ASN A 161 29.86 -11.76 0.30
CA ASN A 161 29.06 -12.80 0.94
C ASN A 161 27.90 -12.24 1.78
N SER A 162 27.50 -10.98 1.59
CA SER A 162 26.36 -10.43 2.34
C SER A 162 25.07 -11.11 1.92
N GLN A 163 24.22 -11.44 2.89
CA GLN A 163 22.83 -11.81 2.63
C GLN A 163 22.17 -10.75 1.72
N PRO A 164 21.25 -11.12 0.82
CA PRO A 164 20.52 -10.16 0.02
C PRO A 164 19.82 -9.15 0.93
N MET A 165 20.12 -7.87 0.76
CA MET A 165 19.51 -6.80 1.54
C MET A 165 18.49 -6.05 0.70
N LEU A 166 17.49 -5.49 1.36
CA LEU A 166 16.61 -4.48 0.79
C LEU A 166 16.81 -3.18 1.53
N THR A 167 16.75 -2.08 0.81
CA THR A 167 16.96 -0.76 1.35
C THR A 167 15.80 0.15 0.98
N GLU A 168 15.31 0.87 1.97
CA GLU A 168 14.25 1.87 1.84
C GLU A 168 14.61 3.12 2.64
N TYR A 169 13.85 4.19 2.44
CA TYR A 169 13.89 5.36 3.31
C TYR A 169 13.03 5.13 4.55
N ASP A 170 13.58 5.33 5.75
CA ASP A 170 12.75 5.35 6.94
C ASP A 170 11.97 6.68 7.07
N LYS A 171 11.10 6.77 8.09
CA LYS A 171 10.35 8.00 8.40
C LYS A 171 11.20 9.24 8.70
N ASN A 172 12.50 9.05 8.99
CA ASN A 172 13.47 10.12 9.24
C ASN A 172 14.35 10.36 8.02
N TYR A 173 14.02 9.77 6.88
CA TYR A 173 14.76 9.88 5.62
C TYR A 173 16.19 9.35 5.68
N LYS A 174 16.42 8.36 6.53
CA LYS A 174 17.67 7.61 6.56
C LYS A 174 17.50 6.32 5.78
N TRP A 175 18.55 5.93 5.06
CA TRP A 175 18.60 4.60 4.47
C TRP A 175 18.55 3.56 5.57
N LYS A 176 17.58 2.67 5.47
CA LYS A 176 17.46 1.51 6.33
C LYS A 176 17.54 0.27 5.44
N SER A 177 18.49 -0.60 5.75
CA SER A 177 18.63 -1.88 5.08
C SER A 177 18.15 -3.00 6.00
N SER A 178 17.39 -3.95 5.47
CA SER A 178 16.99 -5.18 6.16
C SER A 178 17.29 -6.40 5.28
N PRO A 179 17.56 -7.58 5.88
CA PRO A 179 17.65 -8.82 5.12
C PRO A 179 16.39 -9.05 4.30
N LYS A 180 16.56 -9.49 3.06
CA LYS A 180 15.44 -9.72 2.14
C LYS A 180 14.45 -10.72 2.73
N GLU A 181 14.93 -11.73 3.43
CA GLU A 181 14.13 -12.74 4.13
C GLU A 181 13.24 -12.18 5.25
N TRP A 182 13.61 -11.05 5.86
CA TRP A 182 12.78 -10.39 6.88
C TRP A 182 11.62 -9.62 6.24
N THR A 183 11.77 -9.26 4.96
CA THR A 183 10.80 -8.51 4.19
C THR A 183 9.96 -9.43 3.28
N PHE A 184 10.55 -10.56 2.81
CA PHE A 184 10.03 -11.54 1.84
C PHE A 184 10.29 -13.02 2.25
N PRO A 185 9.31 -13.90 2.10
CA PRO A 185 8.05 -13.95 2.83
C PRO A 185 8.18 -14.83 4.09
N VAL A 186 7.39 -14.52 5.12
CA VAL A 186 6.87 -15.57 6.02
C VAL A 186 5.51 -15.94 5.43
N ALA A 187 5.52 -16.88 4.47
CA ALA A 187 4.38 -17.42 3.72
C ALA A 187 3.65 -16.50 2.70
N GLU A 188 3.28 -17.09 1.56
CA GLU A 188 2.14 -16.63 0.76
C GLU A 188 0.89 -16.76 1.63
N MET A 189 0.35 -15.64 2.10
CA MET A 189 -0.92 -15.67 2.81
C MET A 189 -2.04 -15.51 1.78
N PHE A 190 -2.72 -16.61 1.47
CA PHE A 190 -4.01 -16.58 0.81
C PHE A 190 -5.03 -15.96 1.77
N ILE A 191 -5.39 -14.70 1.57
CA ILE A 191 -6.66 -14.20 2.11
C ILE A 191 -7.75 -14.76 1.20
N GLU A 192 -8.07 -16.04 1.39
CA GLU A 192 -9.43 -16.46 1.11
C GLU A 192 -10.31 -15.68 2.09
N TRP A 193 -11.08 -14.73 1.55
CA TRP A 193 -12.19 -14.11 2.28
C TRP A 193 -13.28 -15.17 2.54
N ASN A 194 -12.95 -16.18 3.33
CA ASN A 194 -13.87 -17.19 3.81
C ASN A 194 -14.69 -16.57 4.94
N GLN A 195 -15.99 -16.81 4.91
CA GLN A 195 -16.99 -16.28 5.84
C GLN A 195 -16.74 -16.67 7.31
N SER A 196 -15.71 -17.47 7.62
CA SER A 196 -15.38 -17.98 8.95
C SER A 196 -14.60 -17.01 9.85
N MET A 197 -14.10 -15.88 9.34
CA MET A 197 -13.43 -14.86 10.16
C MET A 197 -14.38 -13.79 10.73
N VAL A 198 -15.70 -13.98 10.64
CA VAL A 198 -16.63 -13.22 11.49
C VAL A 198 -16.45 -13.73 12.92
N PRO A 199 -16.05 -12.88 13.90
CA PRO A 199 -15.94 -13.30 15.28
C PRO A 199 -17.24 -13.96 15.74
N ASN A 200 -17.16 -15.17 16.32
CA ASN A 200 -18.32 -15.93 16.83
C ASN A 200 -19.15 -15.14 17.86
N LYS A 201 -18.66 -14.00 18.37
CA LYS A 201 -19.37 -13.11 19.29
C LYS A 201 -20.64 -12.46 18.71
N PHE A 202 -20.98 -12.66 17.43
CA PHE A 202 -22.24 -12.21 16.83
C PHE A 202 -23.24 -13.31 16.49
N LYS A 203 -22.93 -14.58 16.77
CA LYS A 203 -23.90 -15.67 16.55
C LYS A 203 -24.90 -15.86 17.68
N GLU A 204 -24.77 -15.15 18.79
CA GLU A 204 -25.62 -15.36 19.99
C GLU A 204 -26.71 -14.30 20.22
N SER A 205 -26.87 -13.29 19.36
CA SER A 205 -27.89 -12.24 19.57
C SER A 205 -29.16 -12.34 18.70
N SER A 206 -29.33 -13.42 17.93
CA SER A 206 -30.48 -13.58 17.02
C SER A 206 -31.40 -14.76 17.30
N SER A 207 -31.28 -15.43 18.46
CA SER A 207 -32.14 -16.57 18.84
C SER A 207 -32.90 -16.35 20.16
N SER A 208 -33.67 -15.26 20.26
CA SER A 208 -34.66 -15.10 21.33
C SER A 208 -35.81 -14.18 20.91
N HIS A 209 -36.58 -14.57 19.90
CA HIS A 209 -37.97 -14.14 19.69
C HIS A 209 -38.67 -15.14 18.76
N LEU A 210 -39.02 -16.29 19.31
CA LEU A 210 -40.16 -17.13 18.91
C LEU A 210 -40.70 -17.79 20.16
#